data_AF-A0A933GRE0-F1
#
_entry.id   AF-A0A933GRE0-F1
#
_cell.length_a   1.000
_cell.length_b   1.000
_cell.length_c   1.000
_cell.angle_alpha   90.00
_cell.angle_beta   90.00
_cell.angle_gamma   90.00
#
_symmetry.space_group_name_H-M   'P 1'
#
loop_
_entity.id
_entity.type
_entity.pdbx_description
1 polymer ?
#
loop_
_entity_poly.entity_id
_entity_poly.type
_entity_poly.pdbx_seq_one_letter_code
_entity_poly.pdbx_strand_id
1 'polypeptide(L)'
;MRPELAGTVKPYGRHLFVCTGRSGWESHIDTAAGLLGQIASSFEYLKEGRESFARKTRVNAVDDPPRGESVDLLVFPDCVRYTGVSEETWPIVRDELLARDRPPGSLGSLAPEPLAGAHVFVCVHRERDPRCGEWGPRVADRFREEIERRALAASVALHRTSHVGGHEFAGNVILFPAGDWYGYVRPDDVPRLLDAALSGVRVEDLWRGGISR
;
A
#
# COMPACT_ATOMS: atom_id res chain seq x y z
N MET A 1 -13.28 -26.01 -5.03
CA MET A 1 -12.35 -25.85 -3.90
C MET A 1 -11.80 -24.43 -3.97
N ARG A 2 -11.79 -23.64 -2.89
CA ARG A 2 -11.11 -22.34 -2.91
C ARG A 2 -9.60 -22.59 -3.03
N PRO A 3 -8.85 -21.83 -3.84
CA PRO A 3 -7.40 -21.95 -3.88
C PRO A 3 -6.81 -21.68 -2.49
N GLU A 4 -5.71 -22.35 -2.18
CA GLU A 4 -4.93 -22.10 -0.96
C GLU A 4 -4.39 -20.66 -0.98
N LEU A 5 -4.60 -19.90 0.10
CA LEU A 5 -4.20 -18.50 0.18
C LEU A 5 -2.71 -18.35 0.52
N ALA A 6 -2.22 -19.15 1.47
CA ALA A 6 -0.86 -19.05 1.97
C ALA A 6 0.17 -19.22 0.84
N GLY A 7 1.16 -18.33 0.80
CA GLY A 7 2.19 -18.33 -0.24
C GLY A 7 1.81 -17.68 -1.58
N THR A 8 0.59 -17.13 -1.71
CA THR A 8 0.15 -16.48 -2.97
C THR A 8 0.72 -15.06 -3.15
N VAL A 9 1.36 -14.47 -2.13
CA VAL A 9 2.06 -13.18 -2.27
C VAL A 9 3.47 -13.41 -2.81
N LYS A 10 3.74 -12.90 -4.02
CA LYS A 10 5.11 -12.87 -4.57
C LYS A 10 6.04 -12.09 -3.63
N PRO A 11 7.24 -12.64 -3.30
CA PRO A 11 8.22 -11.98 -2.43
C PRO A 11 8.55 -10.56 -2.89
N TYR A 12 8.67 -9.66 -1.93
CA TYR A 12 9.04 -8.25 -2.11
C TYR A 12 9.50 -7.67 -0.75
N GLY A 13 10.39 -6.67 -0.76
CA GLY A 13 11.03 -6.14 0.46
C GLY A 13 10.69 -4.69 0.79
N ARG A 14 9.93 -3.99 -0.06
CA ARG A 14 9.46 -2.62 0.20
C ARG A 14 8.10 -2.35 -0.46
N HIS A 15 7.21 -1.64 0.22
CA HIS A 15 5.96 -1.14 -0.34
C HIS A 15 5.97 0.38 -0.30
N LEU A 16 5.79 1.00 -1.46
CA LEU A 16 5.61 2.43 -1.63
C LEU A 16 4.13 2.71 -1.93
N PHE A 17 3.50 3.57 -1.13
CA PHE A 17 2.17 4.08 -1.41
C PHE A 17 2.23 5.56 -1.73
N VAL A 18 1.75 5.93 -2.92
CA VAL A 18 1.66 7.32 -3.38
C VAL A 18 0.33 7.90 -2.94
N CYS A 19 0.35 8.90 -2.07
CA CYS A 19 -0.83 9.63 -1.61
C CYS A 19 -1.35 10.54 -2.72
N THR A 20 -2.51 10.19 -3.27
CA THR A 20 -3.08 10.89 -4.44
C THR A 20 -4.38 11.64 -4.13
N GLY A 21 -4.95 11.46 -2.93
CA GLY A 21 -6.22 12.07 -2.53
C GLY A 21 -7.45 11.62 -3.32
N ARG A 22 -7.29 10.63 -4.21
CA ARG A 22 -8.33 10.18 -5.14
C ARG A 22 -8.37 8.66 -5.21
N SER A 23 -9.53 8.10 -5.57
CA SER A 23 -9.75 6.64 -5.68
C SER A 23 -10.18 6.18 -7.07
N GLY A 24 -10.35 7.09 -8.03
CA GLY A 24 -10.67 6.80 -9.43
C GLY A 24 -9.40 6.78 -10.29
N TRP A 25 -8.54 5.78 -10.06
CA TRP A 25 -7.30 5.64 -10.83
C TRP A 25 -7.57 5.05 -12.22
N GLU A 26 -6.69 5.37 -13.15
CA GLU A 26 -6.57 4.66 -14.41
C GLU A 26 -6.32 3.17 -14.16
N SER A 27 -6.84 2.29 -15.01
CA SER A 27 -6.71 0.83 -14.87
C SER A 27 -5.25 0.39 -14.66
N HIS A 28 -4.31 1.17 -15.21
CA HIS A 28 -2.87 1.08 -15.02
C HIS A 28 -2.34 2.40 -14.46
N ILE A 29 -1.88 2.40 -13.20
CA ILE A 29 -1.37 3.63 -12.54
C ILE A 29 -0.08 4.15 -13.19
N ASP A 30 0.66 3.30 -13.91
CA ASP A 30 1.82 3.66 -14.73
C ASP A 30 1.46 4.51 -15.96
N THR A 31 0.19 4.51 -16.37
CA THR A 31 -0.33 5.37 -17.45
C THR A 31 -0.92 6.69 -16.94
N ALA A 32 -0.94 6.90 -15.62
CA ALA A 32 -1.46 8.13 -15.03
C ALA A 32 -0.62 9.34 -15.43
N ALA A 33 -1.25 10.50 -15.55
CA ALA A 33 -0.51 11.74 -15.80
C ALA A 33 0.31 12.19 -14.57
N GLY A 34 1.35 12.98 -14.84
CA GLY A 34 2.18 13.62 -13.82
C GLY A 34 3.02 12.65 -13.00
N LEU A 35 3.33 13.04 -11.77
CA LEU A 35 4.32 12.35 -10.93
C LEU A 35 3.90 10.92 -10.54
N LEU A 36 2.59 10.64 -10.40
CA LEU A 36 2.13 9.27 -10.15
C LEU A 36 2.58 8.31 -11.26
N GLY A 37 2.36 8.68 -12.52
CA GLY A 37 2.77 7.86 -13.66
C GLY A 37 4.29 7.76 -13.78
N GLN A 38 5.02 8.85 -13.53
CA GLN A 38 6.48 8.84 -13.53
C GLN A 38 7.05 7.89 -12.45
N ILE A 39 6.50 7.93 -11.24
CA ILE A 39 6.88 7.02 -10.15
C ILE A 39 6.54 5.59 -10.57
N ALA A 40 5.30 5.30 -10.96
CA ALA A 40 4.86 3.94 -11.27
C ALA A 40 5.60 3.32 -12.46
N SER A 41 5.82 4.08 -13.54
CA SER A 41 6.57 3.65 -14.72
C SER A 41 8.05 3.38 -14.42
N SER A 42 8.64 4.06 -13.42
CA SER A 42 10.00 3.74 -12.96
C SER A 42 10.13 2.28 -12.51
N PHE A 43 9.06 1.66 -11.98
CA PHE A 43 9.07 0.26 -11.55
C PHE A 43 8.79 -0.72 -12.70
N GLU A 44 8.08 -0.32 -13.75
CA GLU A 44 7.93 -1.13 -14.98
C GLU A 44 9.24 -1.14 -15.78
N TYR A 45 9.90 0.01 -15.92
CA TYR A 45 11.20 0.15 -16.60
C TYR A 45 12.28 -0.75 -15.99
N LEU A 46 12.23 -0.97 -14.67
CA LEU A 46 13.15 -1.88 -13.97
C LEU A 46 12.86 -3.36 -14.22
N LYS A 47 11.62 -3.73 -14.53
CA LYS A 47 11.28 -5.10 -14.95
C LYS A 47 11.86 -5.44 -16.32
N GLU A 48 12.17 -4.43 -17.14
CA GLU A 48 12.85 -4.60 -18.43
C GLU A 48 14.37 -4.83 -18.31
N GLY A 49 14.90 -4.96 -17.07
CA GLY A 49 16.29 -5.39 -16.83
C GLY A 49 17.34 -4.31 -17.03
N ARG A 50 16.93 -3.03 -17.06
CA ARG A 50 17.85 -1.91 -17.35
C ARG A 50 18.54 -1.35 -16.10
N GLU A 51 17.96 -1.54 -14.92
CA GLU A 51 18.50 -1.21 -13.59
C GLU A 51 17.85 -2.16 -12.54
N SER A 52 18.46 -2.32 -11.36
CA SER A 52 17.90 -3.14 -10.27
C SER A 52 17.87 -2.38 -8.96
N PHE A 53 16.69 -2.28 -8.33
CA PHE A 53 16.61 -1.86 -6.93
C PHE A 53 17.15 -2.94 -6.01
N ALA A 54 17.85 -2.51 -4.95
CA ALA A 54 18.39 -3.39 -3.93
C ALA A 54 17.30 -4.23 -3.24
N ARG A 55 16.10 -3.67 -3.08
CA ARG A 55 14.90 -4.42 -2.67
C ARG A 55 13.87 -4.41 -3.79
N LYS A 56 13.26 -5.58 -4.01
CA LYS A 56 12.07 -5.66 -4.85
C LYS A 56 10.95 -4.83 -4.20
N THR A 57 10.60 -3.74 -4.86
CA THR A 57 9.66 -2.74 -4.36
C THR A 57 8.33 -2.84 -5.10
N ARG A 58 7.22 -2.76 -4.37
CA ARG A 58 5.87 -2.61 -4.92
C ARG A 58 5.44 -1.16 -4.80
N VAL A 59 4.70 -0.68 -5.79
CA VAL A 59 4.14 0.67 -5.81
C VAL A 59 2.63 0.60 -5.98
N ASN A 60 1.92 1.37 -5.17
CA ASN A 60 0.47 1.55 -5.25
C ASN A 60 0.12 3.01 -5.00
N ALA A 61 -1.07 3.42 -5.43
CA ALA A 61 -1.62 4.73 -5.10
C ALA A 61 -2.68 4.57 -4.01
N VAL A 62 -2.82 5.56 -3.14
CA VAL A 62 -3.82 5.56 -2.07
C VAL A 62 -4.66 6.84 -2.09
N ASP A 63 -5.86 6.74 -1.53
CA ASP A 63 -6.83 7.84 -1.43
C ASP A 63 -6.51 8.86 -0.34
N ASP A 64 -5.43 8.65 0.43
CA ASP A 64 -4.89 9.67 1.33
C ASP A 64 -4.53 10.94 0.57
N PRO A 65 -4.99 12.12 1.03
CA PRO A 65 -4.62 13.38 0.41
C PRO A 65 -3.13 13.69 0.67
N PRO A 66 -2.42 14.23 -0.34
CA PRO A 66 -1.11 14.83 -0.10
C PRO A 66 -1.25 16.11 0.73
N ARG A 67 -0.20 16.46 1.48
CA ARG A 67 -0.14 17.72 2.23
C ARG A 67 0.51 18.80 1.37
N GLY A 68 -0.15 19.19 0.29
CA GLY A 68 0.34 20.20 -0.65
C GLY A 68 -0.07 19.92 -2.08
N GLU A 69 0.61 20.59 -3.02
CA GLU A 69 0.37 20.44 -4.47
C GLU A 69 1.10 19.26 -5.11
N SER A 70 2.07 18.68 -4.40
CA SER A 70 2.86 17.52 -4.84
C SER A 70 2.34 16.21 -4.23
N VAL A 71 3.05 15.08 -4.39
CA VAL A 71 2.59 13.79 -3.83
C VAL A 71 3.29 13.47 -2.53
N ASP A 72 2.63 12.74 -1.64
CA ASP A 72 3.30 12.18 -0.46
C ASP A 72 3.58 10.68 -0.67
N LEU A 73 4.63 10.18 -0.04
CA LEU A 73 5.01 8.77 -0.13
C LEU A 73 4.98 8.11 1.25
N LEU A 74 4.17 7.07 1.42
CA LEU A 74 4.26 6.17 2.57
C LEU A 74 5.20 5.02 2.22
N VAL A 75 6.19 4.77 3.07
CA VAL A 75 7.23 3.77 2.85
C VAL A 75 7.18 2.71 3.94
N PHE A 76 6.98 1.46 3.54
CA PHE A 76 7.01 0.30 4.42
C PHE A 76 8.07 -0.72 3.96
N PRO A 77 8.73 -1.44 4.88
CA PRO A 77 8.41 -1.61 6.31
C PRO A 77 8.93 -0.49 7.21
N ASP A 78 9.60 0.50 6.62
CA ASP A 78 10.24 1.63 7.30
C ASP A 78 9.29 2.52 8.13
N CYS A 79 7.98 2.47 7.84
CA CYS A 79 6.92 3.23 8.53
C CYS A 79 7.20 4.74 8.57
N VAL A 80 7.50 5.32 7.40
CA VAL A 80 7.72 6.76 7.24
C VAL A 80 6.86 7.35 6.13
N ARG A 81 6.51 8.64 6.27
CA ARG A 81 5.92 9.48 5.23
C ARG A 81 6.96 10.50 4.77
N TYR A 82 7.21 10.57 3.47
CA TYR A 82 7.86 11.73 2.87
C TYR A 82 6.79 12.65 2.31
N THR A 83 6.67 13.84 2.89
CA THR A 83 5.71 14.85 2.47
C THR A 83 6.32 15.71 1.36
N GLY A 84 5.54 16.02 0.33
CA GLY A 84 5.90 17.03 -0.65
C GLY A 84 6.82 16.56 -1.78
N VAL A 85 6.83 15.27 -2.11
CA VAL A 85 7.67 14.70 -3.17
C VAL A 85 7.24 15.26 -4.53
N SER A 86 8.15 15.99 -5.16
CA SER A 86 8.00 16.62 -6.48
C SER A 86 8.82 15.90 -7.57
N GLU A 87 8.66 16.30 -8.83
CA GLU A 87 9.47 15.82 -9.96
C GLU A 87 10.98 16.07 -9.75
N GLU A 88 11.34 17.14 -9.05
CA GLU A 88 12.73 17.48 -8.72
C GLU A 88 13.32 16.56 -7.64
N THR A 89 12.53 16.20 -6.63
CA THR A 89 12.99 15.39 -5.50
C THR A 89 12.86 13.87 -5.73
N TRP A 90 11.98 13.45 -6.64
CA TRP A 90 11.78 12.03 -6.96
C TRP A 90 13.06 11.29 -7.36
N PRO A 91 13.94 11.83 -8.23
CA PRO A 91 15.22 11.18 -8.55
C PRO A 91 16.06 10.89 -7.30
N ILE A 92 16.07 11.80 -6.32
CA ILE A 92 16.80 11.60 -5.04
C ILE A 92 16.18 10.44 -4.26
N VAL A 93 14.84 10.40 -4.15
CA VAL A 93 14.14 9.30 -3.48
C VAL A 93 14.43 7.97 -4.17
N ARG A 94 14.31 7.92 -5.50
CA ARG A 94 14.58 6.73 -6.29
C ARG A 94 16.02 6.23 -6.08
N ASP A 95 17.00 7.12 -6.18
CA ASP A 95 18.40 6.71 -6.18
C ASP A 95 18.88 6.36 -4.76
N GLU A 96 18.56 7.19 -3.77
CA GLU A 96 19.05 7.00 -2.40
C GLU A 96 18.24 5.93 -1.64
N LEU A 97 16.91 6.04 -1.63
CA LEU A 97 16.06 5.14 -0.84
C LEU A 97 15.85 3.80 -1.55
N LEU A 98 15.62 3.79 -2.87
CA LEU A 98 15.23 2.57 -3.59
C LEU A 98 16.42 1.84 -4.21
N ALA A 99 17.30 2.54 -4.93
CA ALA A 99 18.43 1.91 -5.60
C ALA A 99 19.57 1.57 -4.63
N ARG A 100 19.97 2.51 -3.77
CA ARG A 100 21.05 2.31 -2.77
C ARG A 100 20.59 1.66 -1.47
N ASP A 101 19.28 1.47 -1.28
CA ASP A 101 18.68 0.97 -0.04
C ASP A 101 19.09 1.73 1.23
N ARG A 102 19.30 3.04 1.10
CA ARG A 102 19.68 3.85 2.26
C ARG A 102 18.55 3.81 3.30
N PRO A 103 18.86 3.65 4.60
CA PRO A 103 17.85 3.77 5.64
C PRO A 103 17.10 5.10 5.54
N PRO A 104 15.80 5.14 5.92
CA PRO A 104 15.03 6.37 5.94
C PRO A 104 15.76 7.49 6.68
N GLY A 105 15.90 8.63 6.01
CA GLY A 105 16.61 9.80 6.50
C GLY A 105 16.29 10.98 5.60
N SER A 106 16.90 12.13 5.85
CA SER A 106 16.68 13.30 4.98
C SER A 106 17.18 13.03 3.55
N LEU A 107 16.31 13.28 2.57
CA LEU A 107 16.53 13.08 1.14
C LEU A 107 16.37 14.43 0.42
N GLY A 108 17.47 15.16 0.24
CA GLY A 108 17.40 16.54 -0.22
C GLY A 108 16.66 17.41 0.79
N SER A 109 15.60 18.09 0.35
CA SER A 109 14.70 18.89 1.21
C SER A 109 13.63 18.05 1.92
N LEU A 110 13.50 16.76 1.60
CA LEU A 110 12.48 15.89 2.18
C LEU A 110 12.96 15.33 3.52
N ALA A 111 12.18 15.54 4.58
CA ALA A 111 12.39 14.91 5.89
C ALA A 111 11.36 13.77 6.09
N PRO A 112 11.79 12.59 6.55
CA PRO A 112 10.86 11.51 6.85
C PRO A 112 10.10 11.80 8.16
N GLU A 113 8.78 11.65 8.10
CA GLU A 113 7.91 11.71 9.28
C GLU A 113 7.52 10.28 9.71
N PRO A 114 7.71 9.90 10.99
CA PRO A 114 7.28 8.59 11.46
C PRO A 114 5.77 8.40 11.33
N LEU A 115 5.37 7.24 10.82
CA LEU A 115 3.98 6.77 10.82
C LEU A 115 3.71 6.01 12.11
N ALA A 116 2.66 6.41 12.83
CA ALA A 116 2.27 5.81 14.09
C ALA A 116 1.05 4.91 13.93
N GLY A 117 0.95 3.89 14.77
CA GLY A 117 -0.18 2.96 14.78
C GLY A 117 -0.15 1.97 13.61
N ALA A 118 -1.29 1.33 13.40
CA ALA A 118 -1.48 0.37 12.33
C ALA A 118 -2.01 1.05 11.07
N HIS A 119 -1.59 0.54 9.91
CA HIS A 119 -2.07 1.01 8.62
C HIS A 119 -2.73 -0.13 7.87
N VAL A 120 -4.00 0.06 7.50
CA VAL A 120 -4.85 -0.90 6.79
C VAL A 120 -5.00 -0.43 5.35
N PHE A 121 -4.55 -1.23 4.38
CA PHE A 121 -4.70 -0.93 2.97
C PHE A 121 -5.69 -1.89 2.33
N VAL A 122 -6.77 -1.37 1.74
CA VAL A 122 -7.83 -2.16 1.10
C VAL A 122 -7.86 -1.85 -0.40
N CYS A 123 -7.67 -2.87 -1.24
CA CYS A 123 -7.72 -2.67 -2.69
C CYS A 123 -9.16 -2.47 -3.18
N VAL A 124 -9.45 -1.31 -3.75
CA VAL A 124 -10.80 -0.93 -4.26
C VAL A 124 -10.84 -0.70 -5.78
N HIS A 125 -9.74 -0.97 -6.48
CA HIS A 125 -9.53 -0.54 -7.87
C HIS A 125 -10.42 -1.27 -8.90
N ARG A 126 -11.63 -0.73 -9.12
CA ARG A 126 -12.65 -1.30 -10.00
C ARG A 126 -12.22 -1.34 -11.46
N GLU A 127 -11.56 -0.28 -11.91
CA GLU A 127 -11.12 -0.08 -13.30
C GLU A 127 -10.10 -1.13 -13.73
N ARG A 128 -9.37 -1.72 -12.76
CA ARG A 128 -8.42 -2.81 -13.02
C ARG A 128 -9.05 -4.19 -12.91
N ASP A 129 -9.94 -4.42 -11.93
CA ASP A 129 -10.69 -5.67 -11.84
C ASP A 129 -12.04 -5.46 -11.13
N PRO A 130 -13.16 -5.92 -11.71
CA PRO A 130 -14.49 -5.72 -11.14
C PRO A 130 -14.64 -6.38 -9.75
N ARG A 131 -13.93 -7.46 -9.45
CA ARG A 131 -13.98 -8.11 -8.13
C ARG A 131 -13.39 -7.22 -7.05
N CYS A 132 -12.33 -6.49 -7.35
CA CYS A 132 -11.76 -5.49 -6.44
C CYS A 132 -12.73 -4.32 -6.23
N GLY A 133 -13.42 -3.90 -7.30
CA GLY A 133 -14.45 -2.86 -7.22
C GLY A 133 -15.75 -3.27 -6.52
N GLU A 134 -16.02 -4.57 -6.39
CA GLU A 134 -17.19 -5.08 -5.67
C GLU A 134 -16.89 -5.31 -4.18
N TRP A 135 -15.86 -6.09 -3.87
CA TRP A 135 -15.57 -6.51 -2.49
C TRP A 135 -14.74 -5.49 -1.72
N GLY A 136 -13.82 -4.79 -2.39
CA GLY A 136 -12.95 -3.79 -1.77
C GLY A 136 -13.72 -2.69 -1.03
N PRO A 137 -14.65 -1.98 -1.68
CA PRO A 137 -15.44 -0.93 -1.03
C PRO A 137 -16.22 -1.43 0.20
N ARG A 138 -16.86 -2.60 0.10
CA ARG A 138 -17.61 -3.19 1.23
C ARG A 138 -16.72 -3.48 2.43
N VAL A 139 -15.51 -3.99 2.20
CA VAL A 139 -14.53 -4.25 3.26
C VAL A 139 -14.01 -2.94 3.85
N ALA A 140 -13.68 -1.96 3.01
CA ALA A 140 -13.18 -0.65 3.46
C ALA A 140 -14.24 0.11 4.29
N ASP A 141 -15.50 0.09 3.85
CA ASP A 141 -16.59 0.75 4.57
C ASP A 141 -16.82 0.09 5.93
N ARG A 142 -16.74 -1.25 5.99
CA ARG A 142 -16.82 -1.98 7.25
C ARG A 142 -15.64 -1.68 8.19
N PHE A 143 -14.42 -1.49 7.66
CA PHE A 143 -13.28 -1.03 8.47
C PHE A 143 -13.54 0.35 9.05
N ARG A 144 -14.05 1.29 8.25
CA ARG A 144 -14.39 2.64 8.72
C ARG A 144 -15.39 2.58 9.87
N GLU A 145 -16.49 1.85 9.71
CA GLU A 145 -17.51 1.67 10.75
C GLU A 145 -16.90 1.11 12.05
N GLU A 146 -16.06 0.08 11.96
CA GLU A 146 -15.45 -0.54 13.14
C GLU A 146 -14.41 0.37 13.81
N ILE A 147 -13.63 1.12 13.04
CA ILE A 147 -12.67 2.10 13.56
C ILE A 147 -13.41 3.21 14.31
N GLU A 148 -14.50 3.74 13.74
CA GLU A 148 -15.33 4.76 14.38
C GLU A 148 -16.02 4.21 15.63
N ARG A 149 -16.69 3.06 15.51
CA ARG A 149 -17.42 2.41 16.61
C ARG A 149 -16.53 2.11 17.83
N ARG A 150 -15.26 1.80 17.60
CA ARG A 150 -14.27 1.47 18.65
C ARG A 150 -13.36 2.65 19.03
N ALA A 151 -13.59 3.84 18.46
CA ALA A 151 -12.76 5.04 18.68
C ALA A 151 -11.25 4.82 18.39
N LEU A 152 -10.93 4.12 17.31
CA LEU A 152 -9.56 3.71 16.95
C LEU A 152 -8.87 4.65 15.94
N ALA A 153 -9.48 5.79 15.59
CA ALA A 153 -8.93 6.70 14.57
C ALA A 153 -7.52 7.24 14.89
N ALA A 154 -7.12 7.27 16.16
CA ALA A 154 -5.76 7.67 16.58
C ALA A 154 -4.73 6.52 16.49
N SER A 155 -5.19 5.27 16.34
CA SER A 155 -4.34 4.07 16.36
C SER A 155 -4.33 3.30 15.05
N VAL A 156 -5.32 3.55 14.19
CA VAL A 156 -5.50 2.83 12.93
C VAL A 156 -5.82 3.81 11.80
N ALA A 157 -4.98 3.85 10.79
CA ALA A 157 -5.23 4.55 9.53
C ALA A 157 -5.76 3.57 8.48
N LEU A 158 -6.87 3.93 7.84
CA LEU A 158 -7.47 3.16 6.74
C LEU A 158 -7.20 3.86 5.42
N HIS A 159 -6.67 3.10 4.46
CA HIS A 159 -6.35 3.56 3.13
C HIS A 159 -7.03 2.69 2.09
N ARG A 160 -7.74 3.29 1.14
CA ARG A 160 -8.13 2.60 -0.08
C ARG A 160 -6.98 2.70 -1.06
N THR A 161 -6.61 1.57 -1.66
CA THR A 161 -5.47 1.48 -2.57
C THR A 161 -5.88 1.09 -3.99
N SER A 162 -5.07 1.54 -4.95
CA SER A 162 -5.03 1.00 -6.31
C SER A 162 -4.70 -0.50 -6.30
N HIS A 163 -4.71 -1.11 -7.49
CA HIS A 163 -4.64 -2.57 -7.62
C HIS A 163 -3.33 -3.15 -7.07
N VAL A 164 -3.44 -4.03 -6.07
CA VAL A 164 -2.30 -4.66 -5.37
C VAL A 164 -1.85 -5.98 -5.99
N GLY A 165 -2.56 -6.49 -7.01
CA GLY A 165 -2.41 -7.85 -7.54
C GLY A 165 -3.24 -8.89 -6.78
N GLY A 166 -3.42 -10.08 -7.37
CA GLY A 166 -4.20 -11.15 -6.74
C GLY A 166 -5.69 -10.85 -6.66
N HIS A 167 -6.28 -10.28 -7.72
CA HIS A 167 -7.73 -10.05 -7.83
C HIS A 167 -8.56 -11.34 -7.69
N GLU A 168 -7.96 -12.50 -7.93
CA GLU A 168 -8.61 -13.80 -7.71
C GLU A 168 -8.91 -14.05 -6.23
N PHE A 169 -8.27 -13.28 -5.34
CA PHE A 169 -8.43 -13.27 -3.89
C PHE A 169 -9.09 -11.98 -3.37
N ALA A 170 -9.92 -11.30 -4.20
CA ALA A 170 -10.53 -10.00 -3.88
C ALA A 170 -11.16 -9.94 -2.47
N GLY A 171 -11.21 -8.73 -1.92
CA GLY A 171 -11.12 -8.54 -0.46
C GLY A 171 -9.65 -8.54 -0.02
N ASN A 172 -8.77 -7.93 -0.83
CA ASN A 172 -7.35 -7.84 -0.49
C ASN A 172 -7.11 -6.75 0.55
N VAL A 173 -6.55 -7.14 1.68
CA VAL A 173 -6.18 -6.25 2.79
C VAL A 173 -4.71 -6.43 3.13
N ILE A 174 -3.99 -5.35 3.36
CA ILE A 174 -2.59 -5.37 3.83
C ILE A 174 -2.54 -4.64 5.16
N LEU A 175 -1.92 -5.27 6.16
CA LEU A 175 -1.74 -4.70 7.50
C LEU A 175 -0.27 -4.38 7.75
N PHE A 176 0.05 -3.11 7.94
CA PHE A 176 1.35 -2.65 8.42
C PHE A 176 1.27 -2.22 9.89
N PRO A 177 2.37 -2.36 10.68
CA PRO A 177 3.76 -2.61 10.27
C PRO A 177 4.12 -4.07 10.00
N ALA A 178 3.24 -5.04 10.30
CA ALA A 178 3.50 -6.47 10.08
C ALA A 178 3.90 -6.76 8.62
N GLY A 179 3.20 -6.14 7.68
CA GLY A 179 3.32 -6.36 6.24
C GLY A 179 2.58 -7.62 5.80
N ASP A 180 1.56 -8.03 6.55
CA ASP A 180 0.75 -9.22 6.27
C ASP A 180 -0.36 -8.91 5.26
N TRP A 181 -0.54 -9.82 4.31
CA TRP A 181 -1.58 -9.76 3.28
C TRP A 181 -2.68 -10.75 3.60
N TYR A 182 -3.90 -10.32 3.36
CA TYR A 182 -5.10 -11.11 3.53
C TYR A 182 -5.92 -11.09 2.24
N GLY A 183 -6.62 -12.17 1.94
CA GLY A 183 -7.52 -12.26 0.79
C GLY A 183 -8.80 -13.00 1.13
N TYR A 184 -9.76 -12.94 0.21
CA TYR A 184 -11.14 -13.39 0.45
C TYR A 184 -11.82 -12.74 1.66
N VAL A 185 -11.29 -11.59 2.11
CA VAL A 185 -11.84 -10.86 3.25
C VAL A 185 -13.25 -10.40 2.94
N ARG A 186 -14.17 -10.66 3.86
CA ARG A 186 -15.54 -10.17 3.85
C ARG A 186 -15.75 -9.16 4.97
N PRO A 187 -16.85 -8.38 4.94
CA PRO A 187 -17.19 -7.48 6.04
C PRO A 187 -17.19 -8.15 7.43
N ASP A 188 -17.65 -9.40 7.52
CA ASP A 188 -17.72 -10.13 8.80
C ASP A 188 -16.33 -10.47 9.37
N ASP A 189 -15.28 -10.48 8.53
CA ASP A 189 -13.90 -10.75 8.94
C ASP A 189 -13.18 -9.50 9.48
N VAL A 190 -13.69 -8.30 9.16
CA VAL A 190 -13.06 -7.01 9.52
C VAL A 190 -12.78 -6.87 11.01
N PRO A 191 -13.69 -7.22 11.94
CA PRO A 191 -13.39 -7.21 13.37
C PRO A 191 -12.10 -7.96 13.74
N ARG A 192 -11.90 -9.16 13.17
CA ARG A 192 -10.73 -10.02 13.44
C ARG A 192 -9.45 -9.40 12.88
N LEU A 193 -9.53 -8.81 11.69
CA LEU A 193 -8.38 -8.14 11.07
C LEU A 193 -8.00 -6.84 11.77
N LEU A 194 -8.98 -6.12 12.32
CA LEU A 194 -8.71 -4.93 13.13
C LEU A 194 -8.01 -5.30 14.44
N ASP A 195 -8.44 -6.38 15.09
CA ASP A 195 -7.76 -6.93 16.27
C ASP A 195 -6.33 -7.40 15.93
N ALA A 196 -6.15 -8.02 14.75
CA ALA A 196 -4.84 -8.41 14.24
C ALA A 196 -3.93 -7.21 13.97
N ALA A 197 -4.47 -6.12 13.42
CA ALA A 197 -3.72 -4.89 13.15
C ALA A 197 -3.19 -4.26 14.45
N LEU A 198 -3.97 -4.32 15.52
CA LEU A 198 -3.61 -3.77 16.83
C LEU A 198 -2.68 -4.68 17.64
N SER A 199 -2.90 -6.00 17.60
CA SER A 199 -2.16 -6.97 18.41
C SER A 199 -0.91 -7.52 17.72
N GLY A 200 -0.83 -7.43 16.40
CA GLY A 200 0.18 -8.11 15.58
C GLY A 200 -0.03 -9.62 15.43
N VAL A 201 -1.11 -10.18 15.98
CA VAL A 201 -1.45 -11.60 15.86
C VAL A 201 -2.17 -11.84 14.55
N ARG A 202 -1.61 -12.70 13.70
CA ARG A 202 -2.10 -12.98 12.36
C ARG A 202 -3.41 -13.77 12.34
N VAL A 203 -4.24 -13.49 11.33
CA VAL A 203 -5.45 -14.26 10.99
C VAL A 203 -5.12 -15.32 9.93
N GLU A 204 -4.73 -16.51 10.35
CA GLU A 204 -4.13 -17.55 9.50
C GLU A 204 -5.03 -18.02 8.33
N ASP A 205 -6.33 -18.16 8.55
CA ASP A 205 -7.29 -18.65 7.55
C ASP A 205 -7.51 -17.67 6.38
N LEU A 206 -7.16 -16.40 6.55
CA LEU A 206 -7.24 -15.35 5.53
C LEU A 206 -5.86 -14.97 4.99
N TRP A 207 -4.78 -15.46 5.60
CA TRP A 207 -3.42 -15.01 5.33
C TRP A 207 -2.89 -15.54 4.00
N ARG A 208 -2.26 -14.64 3.24
CA ARG A 208 -1.71 -14.94 1.92
C ARG A 208 -0.19 -14.98 1.86
N GLY A 209 0.48 -14.31 2.79
CA GLY A 209 1.89 -13.97 2.68
C GLY A 209 2.17 -12.59 3.27
N GLY A 210 3.42 -12.17 3.22
CA GLY A 210 3.78 -10.85 3.68
C GLY A 210 5.06 -10.32 3.05
N ILE A 211 5.43 -9.11 3.44
CA ILE A 211 6.70 -8.50 3.05
C ILE A 211 7.87 -9.36 3.56
N SER A 212 8.86 -9.59 2.70
CA SER A 212 10.10 -10.27 3.06
C SER A 212 10.96 -9.29 3.86
N ARG A 213 11.22 -9.61 5.12
CA ARG A 213 12.10 -8.85 6.01
C ARG A 213 13.53 -9.32 5.88
#